data_AF-A0A9W8M7Z7-F1
#
_entry.id   AF-A0A9W8M7Z7-F1
#
_cell.length_a   1.000
_cell.length_b   1.000
_cell.length_c   1.000
_cell.angle_alpha   90.00
_cell.angle_beta   90.00
_cell.angle_gamma   90.00
#
_symmetry.space_group_name_H-M   'P 1'
#
loop_
_entity.id
_entity.type
_entity.pdbx_description
1 polymer ?
#
loop_
_entity_poly.entity_id
_entity_poly.type
_entity_poly.pdbx_seq_one_letter_code
_entity_poly.pdbx_strand_id
1 'polypeptide(L)'
;MDYATTKAWSYGHFSNVPWILWGAEMLDALMNDINWKTMVKLAGDIISSFVDALDSRDDACLEFDKLDSTCSEELRAKWLAQEEKAHANRLQDVKSMDIYSSALDQAPALIEIEVQQMDKELEEGNVGLTTWLVTGIEIQQQQIRLKAAQQKHQSPTPKQEVEISRMKEKLVQKFDKLMTNAEQLFPALDFDELEYRDAVVFNAMMQSPVPLPSQLKGKLPPALKQAAAVELELRIGEANDALQGVRTQIGYKSYIFRKQIRTWKGKKRRTRGYDNIQRSNEELIIQRKLYNNALKALKNLGAGEKILSKYKEIKKDDLHTITAIADSNACGQSRSTLAWFWSLDVAGDSDGNEYLEECEVSIQASLSTKLMPMQYTGSVGCAQKPKKNRWEEEVSLLQSEIGWAADFFKFKADEWDRLSLTSNSEGKRCYASVQKEMWSLLQEEATDQSDFIKTILSEEYC
;
A
#
# COMPACT_ATOMS: atom_id res chain seq x y z
N MET A 1 -33.61 -1.45 1.64
CA MET A 1 -34.24 -0.79 2.81
C MET A 1 -35.70 -1.14 2.69
N ASP A 2 -36.09 -2.10 3.51
CA ASP A 2 -37.33 -2.84 3.34
C ASP A 2 -38.53 -2.04 3.86
N TYR A 3 -39.71 -2.33 3.28
CA TYR A 3 -40.97 -1.60 3.42
C TYR A 3 -41.45 -1.42 4.88
N ALA A 4 -40.88 -2.18 5.81
CA ALA A 4 -41.11 -2.08 7.26
C ALA A 4 -40.51 -0.81 7.90
N THR A 5 -39.39 -0.28 7.38
CA THR A 5 -38.69 0.86 8.02
C THR A 5 -39.32 2.23 7.74
N THR A 6 -40.12 2.36 6.67
CA THR A 6 -40.70 3.66 6.27
C THR A 6 -41.98 4.00 7.04
N LYS A 7 -42.68 3.01 7.63
CA LYS A 7 -43.91 3.24 8.40
C LYS A 7 -43.68 3.59 9.88
N ALA A 8 -42.48 3.38 10.42
CA ALA A 8 -42.19 3.64 11.82
C ALA A 8 -42.11 5.14 12.18
N TRP A 9 -41.95 6.03 11.20
CA TRP A 9 -41.78 7.47 11.42
C TRP A 9 -43.08 8.30 11.28
N SER A 10 -44.21 7.68 10.91
CA SER A 10 -45.46 8.42 10.64
C SER A 10 -46.50 8.40 11.76
N TYR A 11 -46.22 7.80 12.92
CA TYR A 11 -47.16 7.75 14.03
C TYR A 11 -46.56 8.34 15.30
N GLY A 12 -47.03 9.53 15.64
CA GLY A 12 -47.49 9.92 16.98
C GLY A 12 -46.48 9.89 18.14
N HIS A 13 -46.21 11.09 18.67
CA HIS A 13 -45.78 11.42 20.03
C HIS A 13 -45.19 10.30 20.93
N PHE A 14 -43.92 10.52 21.29
CA PHE A 14 -43.14 9.85 22.32
C PHE A 14 -43.78 9.92 23.72
N SER A 15 -44.77 9.07 23.99
CA SER A 15 -45.26 8.83 25.36
C SER A 15 -45.67 7.38 25.65
N ASN A 16 -45.33 6.43 24.78
CA ASN A 16 -45.73 5.03 24.95
C ASN A 16 -44.53 4.10 25.21
N VAL A 17 -44.32 3.81 26.50
CA VAL A 17 -43.47 2.74 27.06
C VAL A 17 -43.57 1.38 26.31
N PRO A 18 -44.73 0.95 25.75
CA PRO A 18 -44.84 -0.30 25.02
C PRO A 18 -43.96 -0.43 23.76
N TRP A 19 -43.67 0.66 23.04
CA TRP A 19 -42.84 0.59 21.82
C TRP A 19 -41.35 0.42 22.12
N ILE A 20 -40.89 0.96 23.25
CA ILE A 20 -39.51 0.78 23.72
C ILE A 20 -39.31 -0.67 24.20
N LEU A 21 -40.31 -1.22 24.92
CA LEU A 21 -40.31 -2.62 25.34
C LEU A 21 -40.33 -3.58 24.14
N TRP A 22 -41.16 -3.35 23.13
CA TRP A 22 -41.23 -4.19 21.93
C TRP A 22 -39.95 -4.12 21.08
N GLY A 23 -39.31 -2.95 21.03
CA GLY A 23 -37.99 -2.78 20.41
C GLY A 23 -36.88 -3.53 21.15
N ALA A 24 -36.92 -3.57 22.49
CA ALA A 24 -35.97 -4.31 23.32
C ALA A 24 -36.18 -5.84 23.20
N GLU A 25 -37.43 -6.32 23.29
CA GLU A 25 -37.76 -7.75 23.16
C GLU A 25 -37.36 -8.32 21.79
N MET A 26 -37.59 -7.56 20.72
CA MET A 26 -37.16 -7.96 19.37
C MET A 26 -35.63 -7.99 19.24
N LEU A 27 -34.94 -7.01 19.81
CA LEU A 27 -33.47 -6.99 19.82
C LEU A 27 -32.90 -8.18 20.59
N ASP A 28 -33.44 -8.48 21.77
CA ASP A 28 -33.01 -9.63 22.57
C ASP A 28 -33.25 -10.95 21.82
N ALA A 29 -34.39 -11.11 21.15
CA ALA A 29 -34.67 -12.28 20.33
C ALA A 29 -33.68 -12.43 19.16
N LEU A 30 -33.35 -11.33 18.47
CA LEU A 30 -32.36 -11.32 17.39
C LEU A 30 -30.95 -11.63 17.91
N MET A 31 -30.55 -11.04 19.04
CA MET A 31 -29.25 -11.28 19.65
C MET A 31 -29.12 -12.73 20.15
N ASN A 32 -30.20 -13.29 20.71
CA ASN A 32 -30.23 -14.69 21.12
C ASN A 32 -30.15 -15.65 19.93
N ASP A 33 -30.84 -15.36 18.81
CA ASP A 33 -30.72 -16.14 17.58
C ASP A 33 -29.30 -16.08 16.98
N ILE A 34 -28.66 -14.91 17.00
CA ILE A 34 -27.26 -14.76 16.57
C ILE A 34 -26.33 -15.59 17.46
N ASN A 35 -26.44 -15.44 18.78
CA ASN A 35 -25.63 -16.21 19.73
C ASN A 35 -25.84 -17.72 19.55
N TRP A 36 -27.09 -18.15 19.38
CA TRP A 36 -27.43 -19.54 19.12
C TRP A 36 -26.76 -20.06 17.85
N LYS A 37 -26.87 -19.33 16.73
CA LYS A 37 -26.23 -19.70 15.47
C LYS A 37 -24.72 -19.76 15.58
N THR A 38 -24.10 -18.85 16.33
CA THR A 38 -22.66 -18.89 16.61
C THR A 38 -22.30 -20.15 17.40
N MET A 39 -23.06 -20.51 18.43
CA MET A 39 -22.79 -21.71 19.23
C MET A 39 -22.93 -23.01 18.42
N VAL A 40 -23.97 -23.13 17.60
CA VAL A 40 -24.17 -24.33 16.76
C VAL A 40 -23.08 -24.49 15.72
N LYS A 41 -22.56 -23.38 15.17
CA LYS A 41 -21.52 -23.42 14.14
C LYS A 41 -20.10 -23.44 14.69
N LEU A 42 -19.92 -23.18 15.99
CA LEU A 42 -18.62 -22.93 16.60
C LEU A 42 -17.62 -24.03 16.30
N ALA A 43 -18.00 -25.29 16.50
CA ALA A 43 -17.14 -26.43 16.25
C ALA A 43 -16.73 -26.49 14.76
N GLY A 44 -17.72 -26.46 13.86
CA GLY A 44 -17.52 -26.41 12.40
C GLY A 44 -16.64 -25.25 11.91
N ASP A 45 -16.80 -24.07 12.49
CA ASP A 45 -16.00 -22.89 12.13
C ASP A 45 -14.56 -23.01 12.65
N ILE A 46 -14.34 -23.57 13.85
CA ILE A 46 -13.01 -23.84 14.39
C ILE A 46 -12.26 -24.86 13.52
N ILE A 47 -12.90 -25.97 13.12
CA ILE A 47 -12.22 -26.97 12.30
C ILE A 47 -11.88 -26.45 10.90
N SER A 48 -12.76 -25.66 10.27
CA SER A 48 -12.45 -25.01 9.00
C SER A 48 -11.28 -24.06 9.13
N SER A 49 -11.26 -23.25 10.20
CA SER A 49 -10.17 -22.32 10.47
C SER A 49 -8.85 -23.05 10.77
N PHE A 50 -8.92 -24.22 11.42
CA PHE A 50 -7.76 -25.05 11.72
C PHE A 50 -7.11 -25.61 10.45
N VAL A 51 -7.89 -26.14 9.51
CA VAL A 51 -7.38 -26.63 8.23
C VAL A 51 -6.73 -25.49 7.44
N ASP A 52 -7.39 -24.32 7.37
CA ASP A 52 -6.83 -23.14 6.71
C ASP A 52 -5.52 -22.66 7.38
N ALA A 53 -5.45 -22.73 8.71
CA ALA A 53 -4.28 -22.36 9.49
C ALA A 53 -3.12 -23.34 9.29
N LEU A 54 -3.39 -24.64 9.17
CA LEU A 54 -2.37 -25.66 8.85
C LEU A 54 -1.75 -25.43 7.47
N ASP A 55 -2.57 -25.29 6.44
CA ASP A 55 -2.09 -24.99 5.08
C ASP A 55 -1.25 -23.71 5.07
N SER A 56 -1.71 -22.68 5.79
CA SER A 56 -1.01 -21.39 5.90
C SER A 56 0.30 -21.48 6.70
N ARG A 57 0.35 -22.32 7.74
CA ARG A 57 1.57 -22.62 8.52
C ARG A 57 2.61 -23.27 7.61
N ASP A 58 2.21 -24.27 6.84
CA ASP A 58 3.13 -25.03 5.98
C ASP A 58 3.70 -24.16 4.88
N ASP A 59 2.86 -23.35 4.22
CA ASP A 59 3.33 -22.35 3.25
C ASP A 59 4.32 -21.37 3.89
N ALA A 60 4.00 -20.84 5.08
CA ALA A 60 4.87 -19.90 5.77
C ALA A 60 6.21 -20.52 6.21
N CYS A 61 6.19 -21.79 6.65
CA CYS A 61 7.38 -22.57 6.99
C CYS A 61 8.26 -22.81 5.76
N LEU A 62 7.68 -23.27 4.66
CA LEU A 62 8.41 -23.51 3.41
C LEU A 62 9.05 -22.23 2.86
N GLU A 63 8.35 -21.09 2.96
CA GLU A 63 8.90 -19.79 2.58
C GLU A 63 10.05 -19.37 3.51
N PHE A 64 9.90 -19.57 4.83
CA PHE A 64 10.96 -19.26 5.79
C PHE A 64 12.20 -20.14 5.58
N ASP A 65 12.06 -21.45 5.39
CA ASP A 65 13.18 -22.38 5.25
C ASP A 65 13.96 -22.13 3.94
N LYS A 66 13.26 -21.76 2.86
CA LYS A 66 13.91 -21.30 1.62
C LYS A 66 14.78 -20.06 1.85
N LEU A 67 14.35 -19.14 2.71
CA LEU A 67 15.13 -17.95 3.05
C LEU A 67 16.28 -18.29 4.01
N ASP A 68 16.02 -19.09 5.04
CA ASP A 68 17.01 -19.45 6.06
C ASP A 68 18.17 -20.27 5.46
N SER A 69 17.88 -21.19 4.54
CA SER A 69 18.89 -22.00 3.86
C SER A 69 19.90 -21.19 3.03
N THR A 70 19.57 -19.95 2.69
CA THR A 70 20.46 -19.05 1.93
C THR A 70 21.32 -18.16 2.83
N CYS A 71 21.05 -18.11 4.14
CA CYS A 71 21.74 -17.22 5.08
C CYS A 71 22.98 -17.88 5.70
N SER A 72 24.04 -17.09 5.92
CA SER A 72 25.23 -17.55 6.65
C SER A 72 24.94 -17.64 8.16
N GLU A 73 25.65 -18.52 8.87
CA GLU A 73 25.50 -18.68 10.32
C GLU A 73 25.81 -17.40 11.10
N GLU A 74 26.79 -16.62 10.64
CA GLU A 74 27.16 -15.33 11.24
C GLU A 74 26.02 -14.30 11.14
N LEU A 75 25.32 -14.26 10.00
CA LEU A 75 24.16 -13.40 9.80
C LEU A 75 22.99 -13.83 10.67
N ARG A 76 22.72 -15.14 10.76
CA ARG A 76 21.69 -15.70 11.64
C ARG A 76 21.91 -15.31 13.10
N ALA A 77 23.13 -15.47 13.60
CA ALA A 77 23.48 -15.12 14.98
C ALA A 77 23.33 -13.61 15.25
N LYS A 78 23.72 -12.77 14.28
CA LYS A 78 23.56 -11.31 14.39
C LYS A 78 22.08 -10.92 14.46
N TRP A 79 21.22 -11.50 13.63
CA TRP A 79 19.80 -11.18 13.59
C TRP A 79 19.06 -11.65 14.84
N LEU A 80 19.34 -12.86 15.32
CA LEU A 80 18.78 -13.36 16.59
C LEU A 80 19.13 -12.44 17.76
N ALA A 81 20.37 -11.95 17.82
CA ALA A 81 20.78 -11.00 18.85
C ALA A 81 20.10 -9.62 18.73
N GLN A 82 19.84 -9.16 17.50
CA GLN A 82 19.08 -7.93 17.25
C GLN A 82 17.61 -8.06 17.65
N GLU A 83 17.00 -9.21 17.31
CA GLU A 83 15.63 -9.57 17.69
C GLU A 83 15.47 -9.64 19.21
N GLU A 84 16.34 -10.38 19.90
CA GLU A 84 16.29 -10.49 21.36
C GLU A 84 16.40 -9.13 22.04
N LYS A 85 17.30 -8.26 21.55
CA LYS A 85 17.46 -6.90 22.04
C LYS A 85 16.22 -6.03 21.77
N ALA A 86 15.61 -6.16 20.60
CA ALA A 86 14.37 -5.45 20.27
C ALA A 86 13.21 -5.88 21.18
N HIS A 87 13.02 -7.19 21.36
CA HIS A 87 11.98 -7.73 22.23
C HIS A 87 12.16 -7.35 23.69
N ALA A 88 13.41 -7.31 24.20
CA ALA A 88 13.71 -6.85 25.55
C ALA A 88 13.35 -5.37 25.75
N ASN A 89 13.57 -4.53 24.72
CA ASN A 89 13.36 -3.09 24.80
C ASN A 89 11.97 -2.63 24.35
N ARG A 90 11.13 -3.51 23.79
CA ARG A 90 9.81 -3.16 23.20
C ARG A 90 8.88 -2.38 24.12
N LEU A 91 8.96 -2.60 25.44
CA LEU A 91 8.12 -1.93 26.43
C LEU A 91 8.61 -0.53 26.80
N GLN A 92 9.88 -0.24 26.54
CA GLN A 92 10.53 1.04 26.88
C GLN A 92 10.67 1.95 25.66
N ASP A 93 10.97 1.37 24.50
CA ASP A 93 11.13 2.09 23.24
C ASP A 93 10.40 1.35 22.11
N VAL A 94 9.33 1.96 21.60
CA VAL A 94 8.53 1.40 20.49
C VAL A 94 9.38 1.30 19.22
N LYS A 95 10.37 2.18 19.02
CA LYS A 95 11.27 2.17 17.86
C LYS A 95 12.24 1.00 17.86
N SER A 96 12.40 0.32 18.99
CA SER A 96 13.22 -0.89 19.04
C SER A 96 12.70 -2.02 18.13
N MET A 97 11.41 -1.99 17.78
CA MET A 97 10.78 -2.91 16.84
C MET A 97 11.02 -2.55 15.36
N ASP A 98 11.66 -1.41 15.05
CA ASP A 98 11.96 -0.99 13.66
C ASP A 98 13.00 -1.89 12.99
N ILE A 99 13.57 -2.87 13.71
CA ILE A 99 14.38 -3.96 13.13
C ILE A 99 13.62 -4.78 12.08
N TYR A 100 12.29 -4.79 12.16
CA TYR A 100 11.41 -5.46 11.21
C TYR A 100 11.06 -4.57 10.01
N SER A 101 11.42 -3.28 10.06
CA SER A 101 11.28 -2.34 8.96
C SER A 101 12.50 -2.45 8.02
N SER A 102 12.31 -2.29 6.71
CA SER A 102 13.45 -2.36 5.79
C SER A 102 14.31 -1.10 5.88
N ALA A 103 15.54 -1.24 6.37
CA ALA A 103 16.58 -0.22 6.24
C ALA A 103 17.15 -0.27 4.82
N LEU A 104 16.54 0.46 3.90
CA LEU A 104 17.13 0.76 2.60
C LEU A 104 17.72 2.19 2.67
N ASP A 105 18.80 2.44 1.92
CA ASP A 105 19.40 3.76 1.80
C ASP A 105 18.60 4.62 0.81
N GLN A 106 17.91 5.65 1.32
CA GLN A 106 17.01 6.49 0.55
C GLN A 106 17.74 7.17 -0.62
N ALA A 107 17.27 6.97 -1.85
CA ALA A 107 17.92 7.56 -3.03
C ALA A 107 17.56 9.04 -3.18
N PRO A 108 18.54 9.96 -3.25
CA PRO A 108 18.31 11.38 -2.97
C PRO A 108 17.24 12.03 -3.86
N ALA A 109 16.47 12.93 -3.26
CA ALA A 109 15.40 13.69 -3.93
C ALA A 109 15.98 14.80 -4.82
N LEU A 110 15.18 15.36 -5.73
CA LEU A 110 15.63 16.47 -6.59
C LEU A 110 16.15 17.66 -5.77
N ILE A 111 15.44 18.01 -4.70
CA ILE A 111 15.79 19.15 -3.83
C ILE A 111 17.14 18.91 -3.15
N GLU A 112 17.42 17.70 -2.70
CA GLU A 112 18.70 17.37 -2.05
C GLU A 112 19.86 17.46 -3.04
N ILE A 113 19.66 16.97 -4.27
CA ILE A 113 20.64 17.08 -5.34
C ILE A 113 20.82 18.55 -5.76
N GLU A 114 19.74 19.34 -5.81
CA GLU A 114 19.80 20.77 -6.10
C GLU A 114 20.66 21.51 -5.06
N VAL A 115 20.46 21.25 -3.76
CA VAL A 115 21.29 21.82 -2.69
C VAL A 115 22.76 21.45 -2.88
N GLN A 116 23.06 20.16 -3.10
CA GLN A 116 24.42 19.69 -3.32
C GLN A 116 25.09 20.34 -4.55
N GLN A 117 24.32 20.60 -5.60
CA GLN A 117 24.84 21.24 -6.81
C GLN A 117 25.01 22.75 -6.65
N MET A 118 24.09 23.43 -5.96
CA MET A 118 24.23 24.85 -5.64
C MET A 118 25.44 25.13 -4.74
N ASP A 119 25.73 24.26 -3.77
CA ASP A 119 26.91 24.38 -2.91
C ASP A 119 28.22 24.23 -3.72
N LYS A 120 28.28 23.26 -4.64
CA LYS A 120 29.43 23.11 -5.56
C LYS A 120 29.61 24.33 -6.46
N GLU A 121 28.52 24.90 -6.98
CA GLU A 121 28.57 26.10 -7.83
C GLU A 121 29.13 27.32 -7.10
N LEU A 122 28.82 27.47 -5.80
CA LEU A 122 29.37 28.54 -4.97
C LEU A 122 30.88 28.42 -4.80
N GLU A 123 31.40 27.19 -4.69
CA GLU A 123 32.84 26.93 -4.58
C GLU A 123 33.57 27.16 -5.92
N GLU A 124 32.96 26.76 -7.04
CA GLU A 124 33.53 26.87 -8.39
C GLU A 124 33.37 28.27 -9.02
N GLY A 125 32.49 29.12 -8.48
CA GLY A 125 32.23 30.48 -8.96
C GLY A 125 31.30 30.58 -10.18
N ASN A 126 30.66 29.47 -10.59
CA ASN A 126 29.72 29.40 -11.72
C ASN A 126 28.26 29.39 -11.22
N VAL A 127 27.88 30.43 -10.50
CA VAL A 127 26.57 30.51 -9.82
C VAL A 127 25.42 30.67 -10.83
N GLY A 128 24.38 29.84 -10.69
CA GLY A 128 23.10 30.01 -11.38
C GLY A 128 22.82 28.98 -12.47
N LEU A 129 23.75 28.09 -12.75
CA LEU A 129 23.59 27.00 -13.72
C LEU A 129 22.52 25.99 -13.24
N THR A 130 22.57 25.59 -11.97
CA THR A 130 21.61 24.65 -11.37
C THR A 130 20.22 25.25 -11.37
N THR A 131 20.08 26.52 -10.98
CA THR A 131 18.78 27.22 -11.02
C THR A 131 18.21 27.29 -12.44
N TRP A 132 19.06 27.51 -13.45
CA TRP A 132 18.63 27.50 -14.85
C TRP A 132 18.14 26.12 -15.29
N LEU A 133 18.89 25.05 -14.97
CA LEU A 133 18.51 23.66 -15.27
C LEU A 133 17.21 23.25 -14.57
N VAL A 134 17.08 23.50 -13.27
CA VAL A 134 15.88 23.21 -12.48
C VAL A 134 14.67 23.96 -13.04
N THR A 135 14.82 25.25 -13.39
CA THR A 135 13.75 26.02 -14.04
C THR A 135 13.31 25.36 -15.36
N GLY A 136 14.26 24.87 -16.16
CA GLY A 136 13.95 24.15 -17.39
C GLY A 136 13.21 22.83 -17.15
N ILE A 137 13.61 22.07 -16.12
CA ILE A 137 12.92 20.83 -15.69
C ILE A 137 11.49 21.15 -15.27
N GLU A 138 11.29 22.16 -14.43
CA GLU A 138 9.96 22.59 -14.00
C GLU A 138 9.05 23.00 -15.17
N ILE A 139 9.60 23.67 -16.18
CA ILE A 139 8.86 24.03 -17.41
C ILE A 139 8.40 22.76 -18.13
N GLN A 140 9.25 21.74 -18.27
CA GLN A 140 8.84 20.46 -18.87
C GLN A 140 7.73 19.77 -18.07
N GLN A 141 7.83 19.78 -16.73
CA GLN A 141 6.80 19.24 -15.86
C GLN A 141 5.46 19.98 -16.04
N GLN A 142 5.49 21.31 -16.13
CA GLN A 142 4.31 22.13 -16.40
C GLN A 142 3.73 21.89 -17.78
N GLN A 143 4.56 21.71 -18.82
CA GLN A 143 4.11 21.34 -20.17
C GLN A 143 3.38 19.99 -20.16
N ILE A 144 3.88 19.00 -19.42
CA ILE A 144 3.22 17.68 -19.29
C ILE A 144 1.86 17.81 -18.60
N ARG A 145 1.79 18.59 -17.51
CA ARG A 145 0.52 18.85 -16.79
C ARG A 145 -0.48 19.62 -17.65
N LEU A 146 -0.02 20.63 -18.40
CA LEU A 146 -0.86 21.40 -19.32
C LEU A 146 -1.43 20.50 -20.42
N LYS A 147 -0.59 19.65 -21.04
CA LYS A 147 -1.04 18.66 -22.04
C LYS A 147 -2.07 17.70 -21.46
N ALA A 148 -1.86 17.22 -20.22
CA ALA A 148 -2.83 16.35 -19.55
C ALA A 148 -4.18 17.06 -19.30
N ALA A 149 -4.15 18.33 -18.86
CA ALA A 149 -5.36 19.13 -18.63
C ALA A 149 -6.13 19.40 -19.93
N GLN A 150 -5.44 19.71 -21.03
CA GLN A 150 -6.06 19.90 -22.35
C GLN A 150 -6.69 18.62 -22.89
N GLN A 151 -6.01 17.48 -22.75
CA GLN A 151 -6.54 16.18 -23.17
C GLN A 151 -7.79 15.79 -22.37
N LYS A 152 -7.81 16.12 -21.07
CA LYS A 152 -8.95 15.87 -20.18
C LYS A 152 -10.16 16.74 -20.52
N HIS A 153 -9.92 18.01 -20.86
CA HIS A 153 -10.96 18.99 -21.12
C HIS A 153 -10.98 19.40 -22.61
N GLN A 154 -11.39 18.49 -23.49
CA GLN A 154 -11.54 18.79 -24.93
C GLN A 154 -12.56 19.90 -25.21
N SER A 155 -13.57 20.04 -24.33
CA SER A 155 -14.54 21.14 -24.34
C SER A 155 -14.62 21.72 -22.92
N PRO A 156 -13.70 22.62 -22.54
CA PRO A 156 -13.59 23.12 -21.17
C PRO A 156 -14.79 24.02 -20.83
N THR A 157 -15.23 23.95 -19.59
CA THR A 157 -16.11 24.99 -19.02
C THR A 157 -15.34 26.31 -18.87
N PRO A 158 -16.00 27.48 -18.79
CA PRO A 158 -15.31 28.76 -18.63
C PRO A 158 -14.34 28.79 -17.45
N LYS A 159 -14.68 28.11 -16.34
CA LYS A 159 -13.80 27.98 -15.18
C LYS A 159 -12.53 27.18 -15.48
N GLN A 160 -12.67 26.05 -16.18
CA GLN A 160 -11.54 25.22 -16.60
C GLN A 160 -10.68 25.92 -17.66
N GLU A 161 -11.30 26.71 -18.54
CA GLU A 161 -10.61 27.49 -19.55
C GLU A 161 -9.74 28.59 -18.90
N VAL A 162 -10.23 29.24 -17.85
CA VAL A 162 -9.43 30.18 -17.04
C VAL A 162 -8.26 29.47 -16.36
N GLU A 163 -8.48 28.28 -15.79
CA GLU A 163 -7.39 27.49 -15.17
C GLU A 163 -6.32 27.11 -16.19
N ILE A 164 -6.72 26.63 -17.37
CA ILE A 164 -5.80 26.32 -18.47
C ILE A 164 -5.06 27.58 -18.92
N SER A 165 -5.74 28.71 -19.05
CA SER A 165 -5.14 29.99 -19.47
C SER A 165 -4.13 30.53 -18.44
N ARG A 166 -4.39 30.34 -17.15
CA ARG A 166 -3.42 30.68 -16.09
C ARG A 166 -2.19 29.78 -16.11
N MET A 167 -2.35 28.48 -16.37
CA MET A 167 -1.21 27.57 -16.53
C MET A 167 -0.34 27.98 -17.71
N LYS A 168 -0.99 28.35 -18.82
CA LYS A 168 -0.36 28.87 -20.02
C LYS A 168 0.45 30.15 -19.78
N GLU A 169 -0.15 31.14 -19.11
CA GLU A 169 0.52 32.41 -18.77
C GLU A 169 1.75 32.19 -17.88
N LYS A 170 1.61 31.37 -16.82
CA LYS A 170 2.74 31.01 -15.95
C LYS A 170 3.88 30.34 -16.71
N LEU A 171 3.55 29.50 -17.69
CA LEU A 171 4.53 28.80 -18.51
C LEU A 171 5.33 29.78 -19.38
N VAL A 172 4.65 30.76 -20.00
CA VAL A 172 5.31 31.80 -20.80
C VAL A 172 6.24 32.64 -19.92
N GLN A 173 5.77 33.12 -18.76
CA GLN A 173 6.60 33.89 -17.84
C GLN A 173 7.85 33.13 -17.37
N LYS A 174 7.71 31.83 -17.08
CA LYS A 174 8.86 30.98 -16.72
C LYS A 174 9.82 30.78 -17.90
N PHE A 175 9.29 30.60 -19.11
CA PHE A 175 10.10 30.43 -20.32
C PHE A 175 10.90 31.70 -20.64
N ASP A 176 10.28 32.89 -20.56
CA ASP A 176 10.96 34.17 -20.78
C ASP A 176 12.11 34.37 -19.77
N LYS A 177 11.86 34.01 -18.50
CA LYS A 177 12.89 34.03 -17.45
C LYS A 177 14.02 33.03 -17.74
N LEU A 178 13.69 31.84 -18.22
CA LEU A 178 14.68 30.83 -18.60
C LEU A 178 15.59 31.35 -19.71
N MET A 179 15.01 31.94 -20.77
CA MET A 179 15.77 32.49 -21.90
C MET A 179 16.65 33.66 -21.49
N THR A 180 16.12 34.60 -20.69
CA THR A 180 16.90 35.72 -20.14
C THR A 180 18.11 35.23 -19.33
N ASN A 181 17.93 34.19 -18.50
CA ASN A 181 19.02 33.60 -17.75
C ASN A 181 20.01 32.84 -18.67
N ALA A 182 19.50 32.22 -19.74
CA ALA A 182 20.33 31.50 -20.71
C ALA A 182 21.28 32.46 -21.45
N GLU A 183 20.80 33.62 -21.87
CA GLU A 183 21.61 34.67 -22.52
C GLU A 183 22.72 35.19 -21.61
N GLN A 184 22.44 35.31 -20.30
CA GLN A 184 23.44 35.75 -19.31
C GLN A 184 24.51 34.68 -19.06
N LEU A 185 24.12 33.40 -18.98
CA LEU A 185 25.03 32.29 -18.69
C LEU A 185 25.83 31.82 -19.91
N PHE A 186 25.24 31.92 -21.11
CA PHE A 186 25.82 31.43 -22.36
C PHE A 186 25.78 32.49 -23.47
N PRO A 187 26.43 33.66 -23.29
CA PRO A 187 26.34 34.78 -24.23
C PRO A 187 26.94 34.49 -25.62
N ALA A 188 27.77 33.45 -25.73
CA ALA A 188 28.40 33.02 -26.98
C ALA A 188 27.57 31.99 -27.76
N LEU A 189 26.42 31.57 -27.24
CA LEU A 189 25.58 30.54 -27.83
C LEU A 189 24.24 31.12 -28.24
N ASP A 190 23.90 31.01 -29.52
CA ASP A 190 22.55 31.30 -30.01
C ASP A 190 21.68 30.04 -29.85
N PHE A 191 20.65 30.12 -28.99
CA PHE A 191 19.74 29.02 -28.72
C PHE A 191 18.72 28.79 -29.85
N ASP A 192 18.51 29.77 -30.74
CA ASP A 192 17.60 29.66 -31.87
C ASP A 192 18.22 28.87 -33.04
N GLU A 193 19.55 28.85 -33.16
CA GLU A 193 20.29 28.08 -34.16
C GLU A 193 20.43 26.58 -33.82
N LEU A 194 20.07 26.18 -32.60
CA LEU A 194 20.24 24.80 -32.12
C LEU A 194 19.14 23.85 -32.63
N GLU A 195 19.53 22.63 -33.00
CA GLU A 195 18.58 21.57 -33.35
C GLU A 195 18.07 20.82 -32.12
N TYR A 196 16.75 20.80 -31.92
CA TYR A 196 16.08 20.09 -30.83
C TYR A 196 15.44 18.77 -31.29
N ARG A 197 15.49 17.73 -30.43
CA ARG A 197 15.02 16.37 -30.74
C ARG A 197 13.50 16.26 -30.92
N ASP A 198 12.73 17.01 -30.15
CA ASP A 198 11.26 16.96 -30.13
C ASP A 198 10.63 18.25 -30.67
N ALA A 199 11.26 18.91 -31.66
CA ALA A 199 10.71 20.08 -32.34
C ALA A 199 9.44 19.70 -33.13
N VAL A 200 8.29 19.65 -32.45
CA VAL A 200 7.00 19.47 -33.11
C VAL A 200 6.68 20.78 -33.84
N VAL A 201 6.49 20.69 -35.15
CA VAL A 201 6.01 21.78 -35.99
C VAL A 201 4.57 22.14 -35.58
N PHE A 202 4.38 23.10 -34.66
CA PHE A 202 3.22 24.01 -34.65
C PHE A 202 3.31 25.15 -33.60
N ASN A 203 3.51 26.38 -34.07
CA ASN A 203 3.01 27.72 -33.65
C ASN A 203 2.46 28.04 -32.23
N ALA A 204 2.87 27.37 -31.17
CA ALA A 204 2.64 27.88 -29.81
C ALA A 204 3.88 27.67 -28.95
N MET A 205 4.43 28.76 -28.41
CA MET A 205 5.50 28.82 -27.41
C MET A 205 5.35 27.81 -26.25
N MET A 206 4.11 27.34 -26.04
CA MET A 206 3.71 26.42 -24.98
C MET A 206 4.01 24.95 -25.24
N GLN A 207 4.45 24.61 -26.45
CA GLN A 207 4.98 23.29 -26.82
C GLN A 207 6.40 23.38 -27.38
N SER A 208 7.04 24.56 -27.27
CA SER A 208 8.42 24.74 -27.67
C SER A 208 9.34 23.80 -26.88
N PRO A 209 10.32 23.14 -27.53
CA PRO A 209 11.33 22.38 -26.82
C PRO A 209 12.06 23.31 -25.85
N VAL A 210 12.16 22.88 -24.59
CA VAL A 210 12.91 23.61 -23.57
C VAL A 210 14.41 23.47 -23.87
N PRO A 211 15.19 24.57 -23.85
CA PRO A 211 16.61 24.57 -24.24
C PRO A 211 17.53 23.91 -23.18
N LEU A 212 17.30 22.63 -22.92
CA LEU A 212 18.13 21.83 -22.02
C LEU A 212 19.11 20.95 -22.81
N PRO A 213 20.31 20.67 -22.27
CA PRO A 213 21.28 19.78 -22.91
C PRO A 213 20.69 18.42 -23.36
N SER A 214 19.81 17.81 -22.56
CA SER A 214 19.16 16.53 -22.89
C SER A 214 18.22 16.57 -24.10
N GLN A 215 17.78 17.76 -24.54
CA GLN A 215 16.86 17.96 -25.67
C GLN A 215 17.58 18.28 -26.97
N LEU A 216 18.88 18.58 -26.92
CA LEU A 216 19.67 18.89 -28.11
C LEU A 216 19.98 17.64 -28.93
N LYS A 217 19.93 17.80 -30.25
CA LYS A 217 20.25 16.76 -31.23
C LYS A 217 21.71 16.91 -31.66
N GLY A 218 22.41 15.77 -31.80
CA GLY A 218 23.80 15.76 -32.27
C GLY A 218 24.82 16.01 -31.17
N LYS A 219 25.96 16.63 -31.53
CA LYS A 219 27.08 16.88 -30.61
C LYS A 219 26.78 18.12 -29.75
N LEU A 220 26.87 17.97 -28.44
CA LEU A 220 26.70 19.06 -27.48
C LEU A 220 27.79 20.13 -27.66
N PRO A 221 27.42 21.42 -27.74
CA PRO A 221 28.37 22.53 -27.69
C PRO A 221 29.28 22.45 -26.46
N PRO A 222 30.57 22.83 -26.55
CA PRO A 222 31.49 22.78 -25.42
C PRO A 222 30.98 23.52 -24.18
N ALA A 223 30.30 24.66 -24.38
CA ALA A 223 29.73 25.47 -23.31
C ALA A 223 28.66 24.73 -22.48
N LEU A 224 27.93 23.78 -23.09
CA LEU A 224 26.85 23.04 -22.43
C LEU A 224 27.29 21.71 -21.83
N LYS A 225 28.58 21.35 -21.90
CA LYS A 225 29.07 20.07 -21.35
C LYS A 225 28.99 20.01 -19.83
N GLN A 226 29.33 21.09 -19.14
CA GLN A 226 29.17 21.17 -17.68
C GLN A 226 27.69 21.12 -17.31
N ALA A 227 26.85 21.87 -18.02
CA ALA A 227 25.40 21.83 -17.87
C ALA A 227 24.82 20.42 -18.05
N ALA A 228 25.31 19.65 -19.02
CA ALA A 228 24.87 18.28 -19.27
C ALA A 228 25.21 17.31 -18.13
N ALA A 229 26.36 17.49 -17.48
CA ALA A 229 26.76 16.69 -16.33
C ALA A 229 25.90 16.98 -15.09
N VAL A 230 25.64 18.27 -14.81
CA VAL A 230 24.75 18.70 -13.73
C VAL A 230 23.31 18.26 -14.01
N GLU A 231 22.83 18.41 -15.25
CA GLU A 231 21.50 17.97 -15.64
C GLU A 231 21.33 16.46 -15.39
N LEU A 232 22.35 15.64 -15.67
CA LEU A 232 22.28 14.20 -15.44
C LEU A 232 21.96 13.86 -13.99
N GLU A 233 22.61 14.52 -13.02
CA GLU A 233 22.34 14.31 -11.60
C GLU A 233 20.94 14.80 -11.21
N LEU A 234 20.53 15.99 -11.68
CA LEU A 234 19.19 16.50 -11.43
C LEU A 234 18.09 15.58 -12.01
N ARG A 235 18.32 14.95 -13.17
CA ARG A 235 17.38 13.97 -13.75
C ARG A 235 17.24 12.69 -12.93
N ILE A 236 18.28 12.31 -12.17
CA ILE A 236 18.18 11.18 -11.22
C ILE A 236 17.23 11.57 -10.08
N GLY A 237 17.36 12.78 -9.55
CA GLY A 237 16.44 13.33 -8.54
C GLY A 237 15.01 13.42 -9.05
N GLU A 238 14.80 13.98 -10.25
CA GLU A 238 13.46 14.04 -10.88
C GLU A 238 12.85 12.64 -11.07
N ALA A 239 13.66 11.66 -11.48
CA ALA A 239 13.19 10.28 -11.64
C ALA A 239 12.79 9.68 -10.28
N ASN A 240 13.55 9.94 -9.22
CA ASN A 240 13.23 9.51 -7.86
C ASN A 240 11.92 10.14 -7.40
N ASP A 241 11.78 11.47 -7.44
CA ASP A 241 10.56 12.17 -7.03
C ASP A 241 9.32 11.66 -7.79
N ALA A 242 9.44 11.43 -9.10
CA ALA A 242 8.35 10.90 -9.92
C ALA A 242 7.98 9.45 -9.53
N LEU A 243 8.96 8.61 -9.19
CA LEU A 243 8.70 7.25 -8.67
C LEU A 243 8.01 7.30 -7.31
N GLN A 244 8.44 8.19 -6.41
CA GLN A 244 7.78 8.38 -5.12
C GLN A 244 6.35 8.89 -5.30
N GLY A 245 6.12 9.79 -6.26
CA GLY A 245 4.80 10.21 -6.69
C GLY A 245 3.93 9.04 -7.16
N VAL A 246 4.47 8.13 -7.99
CA VAL A 246 3.77 6.91 -8.43
C VAL A 246 3.40 6.03 -7.24
N ARG A 247 4.35 5.75 -6.33
CA ARG A 247 4.11 4.95 -5.13
C ARG A 247 3.03 5.55 -4.24
N THR A 248 3.13 6.85 -3.96
CA THR A 248 2.15 7.61 -3.17
C THR A 248 0.75 7.44 -3.74
N GLN A 249 0.59 7.57 -5.07
CA GLN A 249 -0.72 7.44 -5.70
C GLN A 249 -1.26 6.00 -5.67
N ILE A 250 -0.40 4.98 -5.82
CA ILE A 250 -0.83 3.58 -5.71
C ILE A 250 -1.23 3.27 -4.26
N GLY A 251 -0.46 3.75 -3.28
CA GLY A 251 -0.77 3.58 -1.87
C GLY A 251 -2.08 4.26 -1.48
N TYR A 252 -2.26 5.52 -1.87
CA TYR A 252 -3.49 6.27 -1.66
C TYR A 252 -4.73 5.59 -2.26
N LYS A 253 -4.62 5.02 -3.48
CA LYS A 253 -5.71 4.22 -4.07
C LYS A 253 -6.05 3.02 -3.20
N SER A 254 -5.03 2.27 -2.78
CA SER A 254 -5.19 1.07 -1.97
C SER A 254 -5.91 1.39 -0.65
N TYR A 255 -5.50 2.48 0.00
CA TYR A 255 -6.16 3.04 1.17
C TYR A 255 -7.63 3.41 0.92
N ILE A 256 -7.94 4.13 -0.17
CA ILE A 256 -9.33 4.48 -0.52
C ILE A 256 -10.19 3.23 -0.75
N PHE A 257 -9.66 2.22 -1.43
CA PHE A 257 -10.38 0.96 -1.64
C PHE A 257 -10.77 0.31 -0.32
N ARG A 258 -9.84 0.25 0.64
CA ARG A 258 -10.08 -0.30 1.98
C ARG A 258 -11.07 0.55 2.77
N LYS A 259 -10.76 1.83 2.99
CA LYS A 259 -11.46 2.68 3.97
C LYS A 259 -12.73 3.33 3.44
N GLN A 260 -12.80 3.61 2.15
CA GLN A 260 -13.96 4.31 1.56
C GLN A 260 -14.85 3.33 0.78
N ILE A 261 -14.30 2.56 -0.16
CA ILE A 261 -15.14 1.73 -1.05
C ILE A 261 -15.75 0.54 -0.31
N ARG A 262 -14.94 -0.20 0.44
CA ARG A 262 -15.39 -1.40 1.17
C ARG A 262 -16.18 -1.03 2.43
N THR A 263 -15.64 -0.15 3.26
CA THR A 263 -16.27 0.23 4.55
C THR A 263 -17.55 1.04 4.37
N TRP A 264 -17.62 1.97 3.40
CA TRP A 264 -18.81 2.82 3.29
C TRP A 264 -20.00 2.07 2.71
N LYS A 265 -21.13 2.18 3.42
CA LYS A 265 -22.45 1.73 2.96
C LYS A 265 -23.16 2.85 2.21
N GLY A 266 -23.85 2.49 1.13
CA GLY A 266 -24.67 3.41 0.31
C GLY A 266 -23.95 4.02 -0.90
N LYS A 267 -24.73 4.25 -1.97
CA LYS A 267 -24.24 4.63 -3.31
C LYS A 267 -23.49 5.97 -3.32
N LYS A 268 -24.06 7.02 -2.72
CA LYS A 268 -23.50 8.39 -2.76
C LYS A 268 -22.09 8.48 -2.14
N ARG A 269 -21.85 7.78 -1.04
CA ARG A 269 -20.53 7.74 -0.39
C ARG A 269 -19.52 6.98 -1.25
N ARG A 270 -19.89 5.80 -1.77
CA ARG A 270 -19.04 5.03 -2.68
C ARG A 270 -18.68 5.81 -3.95
N THR A 271 -19.62 6.56 -4.53
CA THR A 271 -19.34 7.43 -5.69
C THR A 271 -18.22 8.44 -5.38
N ARG A 272 -18.23 9.09 -4.20
CA ARG A 272 -17.14 9.99 -3.79
C ARG A 272 -15.79 9.27 -3.67
N GLY A 273 -15.79 8.04 -3.17
CA GLY A 273 -14.59 7.21 -3.14
C GLY A 273 -14.05 6.91 -4.54
N TYR A 274 -14.93 6.58 -5.49
CA TYR A 274 -14.55 6.40 -6.89
C TYR A 274 -14.07 7.68 -7.55
N ASP A 275 -14.64 8.84 -7.23
CA ASP A 275 -14.15 10.14 -7.71
C ASP A 275 -12.71 10.40 -7.21
N ASN A 276 -12.39 10.02 -5.97
CA ASN A 276 -11.03 10.14 -5.43
C ASN A 276 -10.06 9.18 -6.13
N ILE A 277 -10.47 7.93 -6.40
CA ILE A 277 -9.69 6.96 -7.19
C ILE A 277 -9.41 7.52 -8.59
N GLN A 278 -10.41 8.14 -9.22
CA GLN A 278 -10.25 8.73 -10.54
C GLN A 278 -9.24 9.88 -10.53
N ARG A 279 -9.29 10.79 -9.54
CA ARG A 279 -8.28 11.84 -9.40
C ARG A 279 -6.87 11.27 -9.19
N SER A 280 -6.75 10.23 -8.38
CA SER A 280 -5.46 9.56 -8.17
C SER A 280 -4.97 8.81 -9.42
N ASN A 281 -5.87 8.26 -10.25
CA ASN A 281 -5.52 7.70 -11.55
C ASN A 281 -4.96 8.76 -12.49
N GLU A 282 -5.57 9.94 -12.53
CA GLU A 282 -5.11 11.07 -13.33
C GLU A 282 -3.72 11.53 -12.90
N GLU A 283 -3.48 11.70 -11.59
CA GLU A 283 -2.16 12.09 -11.08
C GLU A 283 -1.12 11.01 -11.34
N LEU A 284 -1.46 9.72 -11.17
CA LEU A 284 -0.55 8.61 -11.47
C LEU A 284 -0.10 8.62 -12.95
N ILE A 285 -1.00 8.94 -13.87
CA ILE A 285 -0.66 9.06 -15.30
C ILE A 285 0.33 10.21 -15.52
N ILE A 286 0.16 11.33 -14.82
CA ILE A 286 1.07 12.47 -14.90
C ILE A 286 2.45 12.07 -14.36
N GLN A 287 2.53 11.49 -13.16
CA GLN A 287 3.78 11.07 -12.54
C GLN A 287 4.55 10.06 -13.41
N ARG A 288 3.84 9.10 -14.02
CA ARG A 288 4.44 8.20 -15.01
C ARG A 288 5.03 8.94 -16.22
N LYS A 289 4.33 9.96 -16.74
CA LYS A 289 4.85 10.77 -17.86
C LYS A 289 6.09 11.56 -17.46
N LEU A 290 6.13 12.10 -16.24
CA LEU A 290 7.32 12.78 -15.69
C LEU A 290 8.50 11.82 -15.60
N TYR A 291 8.29 10.65 -15.01
CA TYR A 291 9.31 9.60 -14.91
C TYR A 291 9.85 9.19 -16.30
N ASN A 292 8.96 8.94 -17.27
CA ASN A 292 9.36 8.58 -18.62
C ASN A 292 10.15 9.69 -19.32
N ASN A 293 9.82 10.97 -19.05
CA ASN A 293 10.57 12.11 -19.56
C ASN A 293 11.98 12.16 -18.96
N ALA A 294 12.11 12.00 -17.63
CA ALA A 294 13.40 11.94 -16.94
C ALA A 294 14.25 10.77 -17.45
N LEU A 295 13.66 9.58 -17.63
CA LEU A 295 14.34 8.41 -18.19
C LEU A 295 14.80 8.64 -19.64
N LYS A 296 14.00 9.32 -20.47
CA LYS A 296 14.41 9.72 -21.83
C LYS A 296 15.59 10.70 -21.79
N ALA A 297 15.55 11.68 -20.88
CA ALA A 297 16.64 12.63 -20.71
C ALA A 297 17.95 11.95 -20.27
N LEU A 298 17.89 11.02 -19.30
CA LEU A 298 19.04 10.22 -18.87
C LEU A 298 19.68 9.43 -20.02
N LYS A 299 18.84 8.82 -20.89
CA LYS A 299 19.32 8.12 -22.08
C LYS A 299 19.97 9.08 -23.09
N ASN A 300 19.40 10.27 -23.28
CA ASN A 300 19.95 11.26 -24.20
C ASN A 300 21.29 11.85 -23.74
N LEU A 301 21.47 12.03 -22.42
CA LEU A 301 22.70 12.52 -21.80
C LEU A 301 23.82 11.46 -21.72
N GLY A 302 23.52 10.20 -22.06
CA GLY A 302 24.49 9.11 -22.04
C GLY A 302 24.80 8.60 -20.63
N ALA A 303 23.79 8.51 -19.76
CA ALA A 303 23.96 7.97 -18.42
C ALA A 303 24.57 6.55 -18.44
N GLY A 304 25.42 6.27 -17.44
CA GLY A 304 26.12 4.99 -17.35
C GLY A 304 25.17 3.80 -17.24
N GLU A 305 25.63 2.63 -17.70
CA GLU A 305 24.84 1.39 -17.75
C GLU A 305 24.29 0.97 -16.37
N LYS A 306 25.03 1.28 -15.29
CA LYS A 306 24.60 1.06 -13.91
C LYS A 306 23.32 1.83 -13.56
N ILE A 307 23.23 3.10 -13.97
CA ILE A 307 22.06 3.97 -13.72
C ILE A 307 20.88 3.50 -14.56
N LEU A 308 21.12 3.17 -15.84
CA LEU A 308 20.08 2.67 -16.74
C LEU A 308 19.54 1.29 -16.33
N SER A 309 20.35 0.46 -15.66
CA SER A 309 19.90 -0.82 -15.10
C SER A 309 18.99 -0.63 -13.88
N LYS A 310 19.21 0.45 -13.10
CA LYS A 310 18.41 0.81 -11.93
C LYS A 310 17.02 1.33 -12.35
N TYR A 311 16.96 2.22 -13.34
CA TYR A 311 15.71 2.86 -13.79
C TYR A 311 15.11 2.16 -15.02
N LYS A 312 14.03 1.40 -14.81
CA LYS A 312 13.37 0.61 -15.88
C LYS A 312 12.08 1.27 -16.36
N GLU A 313 11.60 0.87 -17.54
CA GLU A 313 10.33 1.39 -18.04
C GLU A 313 9.14 0.89 -17.18
N ILE A 314 8.22 1.80 -16.85
CA ILE A 314 6.99 1.47 -16.11
C ILE A 314 5.91 1.02 -17.09
N LYS A 315 5.50 -0.24 -16.99
CA LYS A 315 4.39 -0.81 -17.78
C LYS A 315 3.05 -0.46 -17.14
N LYS A 316 1.97 -0.66 -17.89
CA LYS A 316 0.61 -0.44 -17.38
C LYS A 316 0.27 -1.42 -16.25
N ASP A 317 0.76 -2.65 -16.36
CA ASP A 317 0.53 -3.72 -15.38
C ASP A 317 1.24 -3.44 -14.05
N ASP A 318 2.30 -2.61 -14.06
CA ASP A 318 3.03 -2.22 -12.86
C ASP A 318 2.25 -1.19 -12.00
N LEU A 319 1.15 -0.63 -12.52
CA LEU A 319 0.41 0.49 -11.92
C LEU A 319 -0.86 0.05 -11.19
N HIS A 320 -1.05 -1.26 -11.00
CA HIS A 320 -2.21 -1.79 -10.30
C HIS A 320 -2.20 -1.45 -8.81
N THR A 321 -3.40 -1.27 -8.26
CA THR A 321 -3.61 -1.12 -6.81
C THR A 321 -3.06 -2.33 -6.09
N ILE A 322 -2.39 -2.11 -4.96
CA ILE A 322 -1.84 -3.23 -4.19
C ILE A 322 -2.96 -3.90 -3.43
N THR A 323 -3.27 -5.11 -3.86
CA THR A 323 -4.34 -5.91 -3.29
C THR A 323 -4.08 -6.31 -1.85
N ALA A 324 -2.82 -6.41 -1.40
CA ALA A 324 -2.49 -6.72 -0.01
C ALA A 324 -2.96 -5.62 0.98
N ILE A 325 -2.90 -4.34 0.58
CA ILE A 325 -3.41 -3.23 1.39
C ILE A 325 -4.91 -3.05 1.20
N ALA A 326 -5.39 -3.22 -0.02
CA ALA A 326 -6.82 -3.12 -0.32
C ALA A 326 -7.62 -4.27 0.35
N ASP A 327 -7.00 -5.44 0.49
CA ASP A 327 -7.55 -6.69 1.00
C ASP A 327 -6.50 -7.58 1.69
N SER A 328 -6.23 -7.30 2.96
CA SER A 328 -5.21 -8.04 3.73
C SER A 328 -5.45 -9.55 3.80
N ASN A 329 -6.70 -10.01 3.64
CA ASN A 329 -7.09 -11.41 3.78
C ASN A 329 -7.46 -12.06 2.44
N ALA A 330 -7.20 -11.41 1.29
CA ALA A 330 -7.51 -12.02 0.00
C ALA A 330 -6.63 -13.25 -0.26
N CYS A 331 -7.24 -14.40 -0.57
CA CYS A 331 -6.52 -15.59 -1.00
C CYS A 331 -5.70 -15.30 -2.28
N GLY A 332 -4.48 -15.86 -2.39
CA GLY A 332 -3.60 -15.71 -3.55
C GLY A 332 -2.73 -14.45 -3.59
N GLN A 333 -2.67 -13.66 -2.51
CA GLN A 333 -1.71 -12.56 -2.39
C GLN A 333 -0.25 -13.04 -2.53
N SER A 334 0.07 -14.31 -2.29
CA SER A 334 1.42 -14.90 -2.48
C SER A 334 1.80 -15.14 -3.95
N ARG A 335 0.94 -14.84 -4.94
CA ARG A 335 1.25 -15.02 -6.39
C ARG A 335 1.43 -13.73 -7.20
N SER A 336 1.01 -12.55 -6.71
CA SER A 336 1.17 -11.26 -7.40
C SER A 336 2.59 -10.67 -7.29
N THR A 337 3.44 -10.77 -8.31
CA THR A 337 4.74 -10.08 -8.31
C THR A 337 4.54 -8.56 -8.28
N LEU A 338 5.08 -7.89 -7.27
CA LEU A 338 5.07 -6.43 -7.16
C LEU A 338 5.99 -5.81 -8.22
N ALA A 339 5.65 -4.59 -8.64
CA ALA A 339 6.43 -3.87 -9.63
C ALA A 339 7.87 -3.59 -9.14
N TRP A 340 8.83 -3.58 -10.06
CA TRP A 340 10.26 -3.42 -9.78
C TRP A 340 10.60 -2.11 -9.05
N PHE A 341 9.79 -1.06 -9.21
CA PHE A 341 10.02 0.21 -8.53
C PHE A 341 9.64 0.16 -7.06
N TRP A 342 9.02 -0.90 -6.53
CA TRP A 342 8.80 -1.06 -5.09
C TRP A 342 10.03 -1.60 -4.35
N SER A 343 10.96 -2.25 -5.07
CA SER A 343 12.23 -2.72 -4.51
C SER A 343 13.36 -1.69 -4.64
N LEU A 344 13.13 -0.59 -5.36
CA LEU A 344 14.03 0.54 -5.28
C LEU A 344 13.86 1.23 -3.93
N ASP A 345 14.90 1.87 -3.43
CA ASP A 345 14.70 2.92 -2.44
C ASP A 345 14.72 4.27 -3.14
N VAL A 346 13.78 5.12 -2.78
CA VAL A 346 13.51 6.42 -3.41
C VAL A 346 13.28 7.38 -2.26
N ALA A 347 14.14 8.39 -2.11
CA ALA A 347 14.01 9.38 -1.05
C ALA A 347 12.78 10.26 -1.26
N GLY A 348 12.21 10.67 -0.14
CA GLY A 348 11.13 11.64 -0.05
C GLY A 348 10.15 11.25 1.04
N ASP A 349 10.20 11.98 2.17
CA ASP A 349 9.22 12.04 3.28
C ASP A 349 8.23 10.86 3.36
N SER A 350 8.74 9.63 3.40
CA SER A 350 7.96 8.46 3.82
C SER A 350 7.59 8.60 5.30
N ASP A 351 8.42 9.32 6.07
CA ASP A 351 8.17 9.75 7.44
C ASP A 351 7.05 10.81 7.46
N GLY A 352 5.80 10.37 7.64
CA GLY A 352 4.65 11.26 7.89
C GLY A 352 3.48 11.14 6.91
N ASN A 353 3.59 10.35 5.85
CA ASN A 353 2.43 10.01 5.03
C ASN A 353 1.81 8.69 5.52
N GLU A 354 0.81 8.79 6.40
CA GLU A 354 0.08 7.68 7.03
C GLU A 354 -0.27 6.54 6.05
N TYR A 355 -0.60 6.89 4.80
CA TYR A 355 -0.96 5.89 3.78
C TYR A 355 0.24 5.21 3.16
N LEU A 356 1.37 5.91 2.98
CA LEU A 356 2.60 5.30 2.48
C LEU A 356 3.20 4.38 3.54
N GLU A 357 3.19 4.75 4.82
CA GLU A 357 3.67 3.87 5.91
C GLU A 357 2.87 2.56 5.95
N GLU A 358 1.52 2.62 5.96
CA GLU A 358 0.67 1.41 5.90
C GLU A 358 0.94 0.59 4.63
N CYS A 359 1.23 1.28 3.51
CA CYS A 359 1.47 0.62 2.24
C CYS A 359 2.85 -0.02 2.17
N GLU A 360 3.91 0.70 2.53
CA GLU A 360 5.29 0.26 2.52
C GLU A 360 5.47 -0.93 3.47
N VAL A 361 4.91 -0.90 4.68
CA VAL A 361 4.93 -2.05 5.61
C VAL A 361 4.25 -3.28 4.97
N SER A 362 3.08 -3.10 4.34
CA SER A 362 2.34 -4.21 3.72
C SER A 362 2.99 -4.73 2.42
N ILE A 363 3.58 -3.85 1.63
CA ILE A 363 4.31 -4.15 0.40
C ILE A 363 5.63 -4.82 0.74
N GLN A 364 6.38 -4.33 1.72
CA GLN A 364 7.60 -4.94 2.21
C GLN A 364 7.31 -6.34 2.74
N ALA A 365 6.24 -6.52 3.53
CA ALA A 365 5.78 -7.84 3.95
C ALA A 365 5.45 -8.76 2.76
N SER A 366 4.98 -8.23 1.62
CA SER A 366 4.63 -9.00 0.41
C SER A 366 5.81 -9.20 -0.56
N LEU A 367 6.75 -8.26 -0.62
CA LEU A 367 8.01 -8.31 -1.40
C LEU A 367 8.98 -9.29 -0.76
N SER A 368 9.07 -9.27 0.57
CA SER A 368 9.85 -10.20 1.41
C SER A 368 9.53 -11.66 1.10
N THR A 369 8.33 -11.94 0.59
CA THR A 369 7.87 -13.28 0.24
C THR A 369 8.16 -13.68 -1.22
N LYS A 370 8.37 -12.75 -2.15
CA LYS A 370 8.40 -13.04 -3.61
C LYS A 370 9.67 -12.72 -4.38
N LEU A 371 10.42 -11.70 -3.95
CA LEU A 371 11.53 -11.16 -4.73
C LEU A 371 12.76 -11.03 -3.85
N MET A 372 13.55 -12.11 -3.70
CA MET A 372 15.02 -12.11 -3.80
C MET A 372 15.70 -13.35 -3.22
N PRO A 373 16.60 -13.96 -4.01
CA PRO A 373 17.80 -14.66 -3.50
C PRO A 373 19.11 -13.84 -3.59
N MET A 374 19.11 -12.54 -3.97
CA MET A 374 20.37 -11.92 -4.48
C MET A 374 20.84 -10.57 -3.91
N GLN A 375 20.10 -9.80 -3.11
CA GLN A 375 20.71 -8.64 -2.41
C GLN A 375 20.22 -8.57 -0.97
N TYR A 376 21.14 -8.93 -0.07
CA TYR A 376 20.91 -9.12 1.35
C TYR A 376 20.93 -7.76 2.07
N THR A 377 19.76 -7.27 2.43
CA THR A 377 19.59 -6.28 3.50
C THR A 377 18.85 -6.94 4.66
N GLY A 378 19.29 -6.66 5.89
CA GLY A 378 19.05 -7.48 7.09
C GLY A 378 17.62 -7.54 7.65
N SER A 379 16.58 -7.23 6.89
CA SER A 379 15.18 -7.20 7.35
C SER A 379 14.33 -8.40 6.92
N VAL A 380 14.74 -9.15 5.89
CA VAL A 380 13.88 -10.16 5.23
C VAL A 380 13.69 -11.45 6.05
N GLY A 381 14.75 -11.95 6.69
CA GLY A 381 14.65 -13.10 7.61
C GLY A 381 13.81 -12.78 8.84
N CYS A 382 13.90 -11.54 9.33
CA CYS A 382 13.14 -11.04 10.47
C CYS A 382 11.65 -10.84 10.14
N ALA A 383 11.24 -10.58 8.89
CA ALA A 383 9.83 -10.35 8.55
C ALA A 383 9.01 -11.64 8.33
N GLN A 384 9.65 -12.71 7.85
CA GLN A 384 8.96 -13.98 7.58
C GLN A 384 8.84 -14.86 8.85
N LYS A 385 9.77 -14.71 9.81
CA LYS A 385 9.74 -15.45 11.08
C LYS A 385 8.49 -15.16 11.94
N PRO A 386 8.04 -13.90 12.12
CA PRO A 386 6.79 -13.57 12.80
C PRO A 386 5.54 -14.16 12.11
N LYS A 387 5.53 -14.24 10.77
CA LYS A 387 4.41 -14.88 10.04
C LYS A 387 4.34 -16.37 10.31
N LYS A 388 5.49 -17.05 10.25
CA LYS A 388 5.62 -18.46 10.65
C LYS A 388 5.14 -18.66 12.09
N ASN A 389 5.71 -17.89 13.03
CA ASN A 389 5.36 -17.99 14.45
C ASN A 389 3.87 -17.72 14.71
N ARG A 390 3.26 -16.77 13.98
CA ARG A 390 1.83 -16.46 14.11
C ARG A 390 0.97 -17.64 13.70
N TRP A 391 1.26 -18.31 12.58
CA TRP A 391 0.47 -19.46 12.15
C TRP A 391 0.73 -20.69 13.04
N GLU A 392 1.95 -20.87 13.54
CA GLU A 392 2.25 -21.87 14.59
C GLU A 392 1.43 -21.62 15.86
N GLU A 393 1.31 -20.36 16.29
CA GLU A 393 0.48 -19.94 17.43
C GLU A 393 -1.02 -20.17 17.15
N GLU A 394 -1.52 -19.77 15.98
CA GLU A 394 -2.92 -19.95 15.57
C GLU A 394 -3.33 -21.43 15.59
N VAL A 395 -2.50 -22.32 15.06
CA VAL A 395 -2.73 -23.78 15.09
C VAL A 395 -2.82 -24.28 16.54
N SER A 396 -1.92 -23.82 17.43
CA SER A 396 -1.95 -24.18 18.85
C SER A 396 -3.18 -23.62 19.57
N LEU A 397 -3.64 -22.42 19.22
CA LEU A 397 -4.83 -21.80 19.79
C LEU A 397 -6.09 -22.57 19.36
N LEU A 398 -6.27 -22.82 18.06
CA LEU A 398 -7.44 -23.52 17.53
C LEU A 398 -7.55 -24.96 18.07
N GLN A 399 -6.41 -25.65 18.26
CA GLN A 399 -6.38 -26.95 18.93
C GLN A 399 -6.91 -26.87 20.38
N SER A 400 -6.60 -25.79 21.10
CA SER A 400 -7.08 -25.58 22.47
C SER A 400 -8.53 -25.13 22.50
N GLU A 401 -8.94 -24.26 21.56
CA GLU A 401 -10.28 -23.69 21.47
C GLU A 401 -11.35 -24.74 21.20
N ILE A 402 -11.10 -25.73 20.33
CA ILE A 402 -12.06 -26.82 20.11
C ILE A 402 -12.30 -27.63 21.40
N GLY A 403 -11.25 -27.84 22.20
CA GLY A 403 -11.35 -28.50 23.49
C GLY A 403 -12.17 -27.69 24.49
N TRP A 404 -11.91 -26.38 24.57
CA TRP A 404 -12.70 -25.47 25.40
C TRP A 404 -14.17 -25.38 24.96
N ALA A 405 -14.44 -25.44 23.65
CA ALA A 405 -15.80 -25.48 23.12
C ALA A 405 -16.54 -26.75 23.57
N ALA A 406 -15.88 -27.92 23.48
CA ALA A 406 -16.43 -29.18 23.97
C ALA A 406 -16.71 -29.14 25.49
N ASP A 407 -15.76 -28.65 26.28
CA ASP A 407 -15.93 -28.50 27.74
C ASP A 407 -17.08 -27.54 28.09
N PHE A 408 -17.24 -26.45 27.33
CA PHE A 408 -18.35 -25.52 27.50
C PHE A 408 -19.71 -26.16 27.17
N PHE A 409 -19.81 -26.92 26.08
CA PHE A 409 -21.04 -27.63 25.72
C PHE A 409 -21.42 -28.68 26.75
N LYS A 410 -20.42 -29.41 27.29
CA LYS A 410 -20.62 -30.31 28.42
C LYS A 410 -21.16 -29.59 29.65
N PHE A 411 -20.53 -28.48 30.03
CA PHE A 411 -20.99 -27.65 31.14
C PHE A 411 -22.44 -27.21 30.96
N LYS A 412 -22.85 -26.85 29.74
CA LYS A 412 -24.24 -26.51 29.42
C LYS A 412 -25.18 -27.70 29.49
N ALA A 413 -24.78 -28.86 29.00
CA ALA A 413 -25.57 -30.09 29.14
C ALA A 413 -25.82 -30.42 30.63
N ASP A 414 -24.79 -30.33 31.47
CA ASP A 414 -24.87 -30.58 32.91
C ASP A 414 -25.76 -29.55 33.63
N GLU A 415 -25.69 -28.28 33.22
CA GLU A 415 -26.58 -27.21 33.72
C GLU A 415 -28.05 -27.54 33.45
N TRP A 416 -28.39 -27.94 32.22
CA TRP A 416 -29.75 -28.32 31.84
C TRP A 416 -30.22 -29.61 32.51
N ASP A 417 -29.32 -30.57 32.72
CA ASP A 417 -29.62 -31.79 33.47
C ASP A 417 -30.03 -31.47 34.92
N ARG A 418 -29.25 -30.61 35.58
CA ARG A 418 -29.56 -30.15 36.94
C ARG A 418 -30.92 -29.46 37.02
N LEU A 419 -31.26 -28.65 36.02
CA LEU A 419 -32.56 -27.98 35.92
C LEU A 419 -33.70 -28.98 35.70
N SER A 420 -33.50 -30.04 34.91
CA SER A 420 -34.47 -31.12 34.73
C SER A 420 -34.76 -31.85 36.04
N LEU A 421 -33.74 -32.08 36.87
CA LEU A 421 -33.89 -32.76 38.16
C LEU A 421 -34.55 -31.88 39.24
N THR A 422 -34.38 -30.56 39.17
CA THR A 422 -34.88 -29.61 40.19
C THR A 422 -36.32 -29.16 39.93
N SER A 423 -36.85 -29.36 38.72
CA SER A 423 -38.15 -28.80 38.33
C SER A 423 -39.33 -29.69 38.73
N ASN A 424 -40.32 -29.12 39.42
CA ASN A 424 -41.54 -29.83 39.83
C ASN A 424 -42.60 -29.96 38.71
N SER A 425 -42.39 -29.32 37.54
CA SER A 425 -43.34 -29.33 36.43
C SER A 425 -42.88 -30.27 35.32
N GLU A 426 -43.71 -31.25 34.96
CA GLU A 426 -43.42 -32.23 33.91
C GLU A 426 -43.02 -31.57 32.57
N GLY A 427 -43.70 -30.49 32.17
CA GLY A 427 -43.37 -29.76 30.94
C GLY A 427 -41.97 -29.12 30.97
N LYS A 428 -41.58 -28.54 32.10
CA LYS A 428 -40.25 -27.94 32.27
C LYS A 428 -39.15 -29.01 32.31
N ARG A 429 -39.43 -30.17 32.92
CA ARG A 429 -38.52 -31.32 32.91
C ARG A 429 -38.29 -31.84 31.50
N CYS A 430 -39.37 -32.03 30.73
CA CYS A 430 -39.29 -32.48 29.34
C CYS A 430 -38.45 -31.51 28.49
N TYR A 431 -38.72 -30.19 28.58
CA TYR A 431 -37.96 -29.19 27.84
C TYR A 431 -36.47 -29.18 28.24
N ALA A 432 -36.16 -29.23 29.53
CA ALA A 432 -34.78 -29.26 30.01
C ALA A 432 -34.02 -30.51 29.53
N SER A 433 -34.70 -31.67 29.48
CA SER A 433 -34.11 -32.90 28.94
C SER A 433 -33.79 -32.79 27.44
N VAL A 434 -34.67 -32.17 26.64
CA VAL A 434 -34.41 -31.92 25.21
C VAL A 434 -33.23 -30.95 25.03
N GLN A 435 -33.15 -29.91 25.87
CA GLN A 435 -32.01 -28.98 25.83
C GLN A 435 -30.69 -29.68 26.20
N LYS A 436 -30.70 -30.53 27.23
CA LYS A 436 -29.52 -31.34 27.59
C LYS A 436 -29.05 -32.19 26.42
N GLU A 437 -29.96 -32.90 25.74
CA GLU A 437 -29.63 -33.77 24.61
C GLU A 437 -29.01 -32.96 23.46
N MET A 438 -29.59 -31.80 23.13
CA MET A 438 -29.05 -30.88 22.13
C MET A 438 -27.61 -30.42 22.46
N TRP A 439 -27.33 -30.01 23.70
CA TRP A 439 -25.97 -29.63 24.11
C TRP A 439 -25.00 -30.81 24.14
N SER A 440 -25.50 -32.02 24.45
CA SER A 440 -24.70 -33.25 24.42
C SER A 440 -24.29 -33.62 22.98
N LEU A 441 -25.18 -33.43 22.00
CA LEU A 441 -24.85 -33.64 20.59
C LEU A 441 -23.79 -32.65 20.11
N LEU A 442 -23.89 -31.37 20.48
CA LEU A 442 -22.86 -30.37 20.16
C LEU A 442 -21.52 -30.69 20.82
N GLN A 443 -21.54 -31.21 22.06
CA GLN A 443 -20.34 -31.68 22.74
C GLN A 443 -19.70 -32.86 22.00
N GLU A 444 -20.49 -33.85 21.57
CA GLU A 444 -20.01 -35.01 20.82
C GLU A 444 -19.35 -34.57 19.51
N GLU A 445 -20.01 -33.70 18.73
CA GLU A 445 -19.45 -33.13 17.50
C GLU A 445 -18.11 -32.39 17.74
N ALA A 446 -18.04 -31.55 18.76
CA ALA A 446 -16.80 -30.84 19.09
C ALA A 446 -15.70 -31.78 19.58
N THR A 447 -16.05 -32.86 20.27
CA THR A 447 -15.09 -33.88 20.74
C THR A 447 -14.52 -34.67 19.56
N ASP A 448 -15.39 -35.11 18.64
CA ASP A 448 -14.98 -35.80 17.41
C ASP A 448 -14.03 -34.93 16.58
N GLN A 449 -14.34 -33.64 16.44
CA GLN A 449 -13.47 -32.68 15.75
C GLN A 449 -12.14 -32.45 16.49
N SER A 450 -12.16 -32.40 17.83
CA SER A 450 -10.93 -32.31 18.64
C SER A 450 -10.02 -33.52 18.43
N ASP A 451 -10.59 -34.72 18.38
CA ASP A 451 -9.83 -35.95 18.17
C ASP A 451 -9.32 -36.06 16.73
N PHE A 452 -10.07 -35.58 15.75
CA PHE A 452 -9.60 -35.41 14.38
C PHE A 452 -8.39 -34.47 14.29
N ILE A 453 -8.44 -33.30 14.96
CA ILE A 453 -7.30 -32.37 15.04
C ILE A 453 -6.07 -33.04 15.67
N LYS A 454 -6.23 -33.75 16.78
CA LYS A 454 -5.12 -34.47 17.43
C LYS A 454 -4.52 -35.53 16.52
N THR A 455 -5.35 -36.22 15.73
CA THR A 455 -4.90 -37.24 14.79
C THR A 455 -4.03 -36.62 13.70
N ILE A 456 -4.49 -35.53 13.06
CA ILE A 456 -3.71 -34.82 12.04
C ILE A 456 -2.36 -34.37 12.60
N LEU A 457 -2.37 -33.72 13.76
CA LEU A 457 -1.12 -33.25 14.38
C LEU A 457 -0.19 -34.42 14.71
N SER A 458 -0.70 -35.55 15.18
CA SER A 458 0.12 -36.73 15.48
C SER A 458 0.76 -37.38 14.23
N GLU A 459 0.10 -37.28 13.07
CA GLU A 459 0.63 -37.78 11.80
C GLU A 459 1.70 -36.86 11.21
N GLU A 460 1.66 -35.54 11.48
CA GLU A 460 2.68 -34.58 11.04
C GLU A 460 3.98 -34.62 11.84
N TYR A 461 3.95 -35.09 13.11
CA TYR A 461 5.13 -35.18 13.98
C TYR A 461 5.85 -36.55 13.90
N CYS A 462 5.51 -37.41 12.94
CA CYS A 462 6.20 -38.66 12.59
C CYS A 462 6.90 -38.52 11.24
#